data_AF-A0A971CJM6-F1
#
_entry.id   AF-A0A971CJM6-F1
#
_cell.length_a   1.000
_cell.length_b   1.000
_cell.length_c   1.000
_cell.angle_alpha   90.00
_cell.angle_beta   90.00
_cell.angle_gamma   90.00
#
_symmetry.space_group_name_H-M   'P 1'
#
loop_
_entity.id
_entity.type
_entity.pdbx_description
1 polymer ?
#
loop_
_entity_poly.entity_id
_entity_poly.type
_entity_poly.pdbx_seq_one_letter_code
_entity_poly.pdbx_strand_id
1 'polypeptide(L)'
;MRKQSLIAVLMLFGLVWPGQAGGKHNLKVLYIGSPGTARAQAFTEFLQTRFIRAEAVARESFAPAMAARWDVVLLDWPQAQEPVIVVPGNTPQIPARRIEPAPLGSRASWSKPTVLLGSAGLKLAEAWRIGGGCG
;
A
#
# COMPACT_ATOMS: atom_id res chain seq x y z
N MET A 1 60.79 28.01 -33.07
CA MET A 1 59.32 28.16 -32.93
C MET A 1 58.61 26.88 -33.40
N ARG A 2 58.17 26.02 -32.49
CA ARG A 2 57.15 24.98 -32.71
C ARG A 2 56.42 24.77 -31.39
N LYS A 3 55.19 25.28 -31.28
CA LYS A 3 54.31 25.04 -30.13
C LYS A 3 53.50 23.79 -30.44
N GLN A 4 53.79 22.69 -29.75
CA GLN A 4 52.92 21.51 -29.74
C GLN A 4 51.80 21.79 -28.75
N SER A 5 50.58 21.97 -29.25
CA SER A 5 49.39 22.08 -28.41
C SER A 5 49.00 20.67 -27.96
N LEU A 6 49.21 20.38 -26.67
CA LEU A 6 48.73 19.16 -26.04
C LEU A 6 47.26 19.37 -25.67
N ILE A 7 46.34 18.76 -26.44
CA ILE A 7 44.92 18.71 -26.08
C ILE A 7 44.77 17.66 -24.97
N ALA A 8 44.63 18.12 -23.74
CA ALA A 8 44.25 17.27 -22.62
C ALA A 8 42.76 16.91 -22.77
N VAL A 9 42.48 15.73 -23.31
CA VAL A 9 41.15 15.13 -23.28
C VAL A 9 40.90 14.69 -21.82
N LEU A 10 40.25 15.55 -21.05
CA LEU A 10 39.66 15.16 -19.77
C LEU A 10 38.51 14.17 -20.06
N MET A 11 38.81 12.88 -19.94
CA MET A 11 37.79 11.86 -19.79
C MET A 11 37.05 12.15 -18.48
N LEU A 12 35.89 12.80 -18.58
CA LEU A 12 34.85 12.74 -17.56
C LEU A 12 34.38 11.28 -17.51
N PHE A 13 35.08 10.45 -16.74
CA PHE A 13 34.49 9.24 -16.20
C PHE A 13 33.28 9.70 -15.40
N GLY A 14 32.10 9.51 -15.98
CA GLY A 14 30.84 9.69 -15.28
C GLY A 14 30.96 8.96 -13.96
N LEU A 15 30.87 9.72 -12.88
CA LEU A 15 30.72 9.20 -11.55
C LEU A 15 29.40 8.44 -11.57
N VAL A 16 29.43 7.16 -11.98
CA VAL A 16 28.36 6.23 -11.67
C VAL A 16 28.46 6.10 -10.16
N TRP A 17 27.75 6.98 -9.46
CA TRP A 17 27.44 6.78 -8.06
C TRP A 17 26.73 5.44 -8.06
N PRO A 18 27.30 4.36 -7.51
CA PRO A 18 26.48 3.20 -7.20
C PRO A 18 25.46 3.78 -6.23
N GLY A 19 24.22 3.98 -6.70
CA GLY A 19 23.13 4.43 -5.86
C GLY A 19 23.20 3.53 -4.64
N GLN A 20 23.37 4.12 -3.45
CA GLN A 20 23.45 3.32 -2.25
C GLN A 20 22.23 2.40 -2.27
N ALA A 21 22.47 1.11 -2.41
CA ALA A 21 21.50 0.10 -2.03
C ALA A 21 21.43 0.23 -0.51
N GLY A 22 20.74 1.27 -0.03
CA GLY A 22 20.47 1.48 1.37
C GLY A 22 19.89 0.18 1.89
N GLY A 23 20.57 -0.40 2.88
CA GLY A 23 20.14 -1.66 3.46
C GLY A 23 18.66 -1.62 3.86
N LYS A 24 18.06 -2.79 4.03
CA LYS A 24 16.66 -2.90 4.42
C LYS A 24 16.37 -2.03 5.65
N HIS A 25 15.27 -1.28 5.59
CA HIS A 25 14.77 -0.53 6.74
C HIS A 25 14.45 -1.50 7.89
N ASN A 26 14.89 -1.15 9.09
CA ASN A 26 14.68 -1.93 10.31
C ASN A 26 13.25 -1.79 10.85
N LEU A 27 12.26 -2.16 10.03
CA LEU A 27 10.84 -2.22 10.37
C LEU A 27 10.24 -3.54 9.87
N LYS A 28 9.30 -4.08 10.64
CA LYS A 28 8.44 -5.21 10.27
C LYS A 28 7.12 -4.67 9.78
N VAL A 29 6.78 -4.99 8.54
CA VAL A 29 5.63 -4.44 7.83
C VAL A 29 4.58 -5.51 7.54
N LEU A 30 3.35 -5.33 8.00
CA LEU A 30 2.22 -6.18 7.61
C LEU A 30 1.38 -5.49 6.54
N TYR A 31 1.31 -6.10 5.36
CA TYR A 31 0.40 -5.68 4.30
C TYR A 31 -0.91 -6.48 4.36
N ILE A 32 -2.04 -5.80 4.49
CA ILE A 32 -3.38 -6.37 4.51
C ILE A 32 -4.08 -5.95 3.22
N GLY A 33 -4.40 -6.92 2.35
CA GLY A 33 -4.96 -6.62 1.04
C GLY A 33 -5.67 -7.82 0.40
N SER A 34 -5.56 -7.95 -0.92
CA SER A 34 -6.11 -9.08 -1.69
C SER A 34 -4.98 -9.93 -2.29
N PRO A 35 -4.44 -10.92 -1.54
CA PRO A 35 -3.47 -11.87 -2.05
C PRO A 35 -3.94 -12.52 -3.36
N GLY A 36 -3.02 -12.80 -4.27
CA GLY A 36 -3.32 -13.36 -5.59
C GLY A 36 -3.66 -12.33 -6.68
N THR A 37 -3.83 -11.06 -6.34
CA THR A 37 -3.95 -9.98 -7.33
C THR A 37 -2.55 -9.46 -7.75
N ALA A 38 -2.41 -9.01 -9.00
CA ALA A 38 -1.15 -8.46 -9.52
C ALA A 38 -0.66 -7.26 -8.68
N ARG A 39 -1.57 -6.39 -8.26
CA ARG A 39 -1.28 -5.27 -7.35
C ARG A 39 -0.70 -5.73 -6.02
N ALA A 40 -1.33 -6.71 -5.37
CA ALA A 40 -0.87 -7.22 -4.09
C ALA A 40 0.50 -7.92 -4.22
N GLN A 41 0.72 -8.68 -5.29
CA GLN A 41 2.00 -9.34 -5.55
C GLN A 41 3.13 -8.33 -5.73
N ALA A 42 2.97 -7.38 -6.66
CA ALA A 42 3.98 -6.36 -6.94
C ALA A 42 4.31 -5.53 -5.70
N PHE A 43 3.30 -5.18 -4.91
CA PHE A 43 3.52 -4.39 -3.70
C PHE A 43 4.18 -5.21 -2.59
N THR A 44 3.80 -6.47 -2.40
CA THR A 44 4.43 -7.37 -1.43
C THR A 44 5.91 -7.56 -1.74
N GLU A 45 6.24 -7.81 -3.02
CA GLU A 45 7.62 -7.95 -3.48
C GLU A 45 8.44 -6.68 -3.16
N PHE A 46 7.90 -5.51 -3.51
CA PHE A 46 8.52 -4.23 -3.18
C PHE A 46 8.80 -4.09 -1.67
N LEU A 47 7.83 -4.41 -0.81
CA LEU A 47 8.02 -4.33 0.64
C LEU A 47 9.09 -5.32 1.13
N GLN A 48 9.11 -6.53 0.61
CA GLN A 48 10.09 -7.56 0.97
C GLN A 48 11.52 -7.19 0.57
N THR A 49 11.70 -6.40 -0.50
CA THR A 49 13.01 -5.85 -0.88
C THR A 49 13.46 -4.72 0.06
N ARG A 50 12.52 -3.94 0.64
CA ARG A 50 12.84 -2.71 1.39
C ARG A 50 12.88 -2.86 2.90
N PHE A 51 12.22 -3.86 3.47
CA PHE A 51 12.08 -4.01 4.92
C PHE A 51 12.69 -5.31 5.44
N ILE A 52 13.16 -5.30 6.69
CA ILE A 52 13.74 -6.51 7.32
C ILE A 52 12.75 -7.67 7.38
N ARG A 53 11.43 -7.38 7.43
CA ARG A 53 10.35 -8.36 7.32
C ARG A 53 9.14 -7.70 6.70
N ALA A 54 8.56 -8.35 5.69
CA ALA A 54 7.26 -7.98 5.16
C ALA A 54 6.44 -9.25 4.88
N GLU A 55 5.19 -9.27 5.35
CA GLU A 55 4.22 -10.33 5.03
C GLU A 55 2.94 -9.72 4.49
N ALA A 56 2.27 -10.48 3.63
CA ALA A 56 0.95 -10.17 3.10
C ALA A 56 -0.08 -11.10 3.74
N VAL A 57 -1.24 -10.55 4.09
CA VAL A 57 -2.40 -11.30 4.57
C VAL A 57 -3.66 -10.83 3.84
N ALA A 58 -4.59 -11.76 3.61
CA ALA A 58 -5.91 -11.43 3.09
C ALA A 58 -6.69 -10.61 4.12
N ARG A 59 -7.39 -9.56 3.67
CA ARG A 59 -8.28 -8.76 4.54
C ARG A 59 -9.27 -9.65 5.28
N GLU A 60 -9.77 -10.68 4.62
CA GLU A 60 -10.81 -11.60 5.10
C GLU A 60 -10.29 -12.60 6.14
N SER A 61 -8.97 -12.83 6.18
CA SER A 61 -8.32 -13.74 7.13
C SER A 61 -7.55 -13.01 8.24
N PHE A 62 -7.49 -11.68 8.18
CA PHE A 62 -6.77 -10.88 9.15
C PHE A 62 -7.59 -10.73 10.45
N ALA A 63 -6.92 -10.92 11.58
CA ALA A 63 -7.43 -10.59 12.91
C ALA A 63 -6.51 -9.56 13.57
N PRO A 64 -7.03 -8.57 14.32
CA PRO A 64 -6.22 -7.51 14.93
C PRO A 64 -5.05 -8.00 15.78
N ALA A 65 -5.22 -9.12 16.48
CA ALA A 65 -4.15 -9.75 17.26
C ALA A 65 -2.91 -10.14 16.43
N MET A 66 -3.09 -10.43 15.13
CA MET A 66 -1.98 -10.73 14.22
C MET A 66 -1.04 -9.54 14.05
N ALA A 67 -1.53 -8.30 14.23
CA ALA A 67 -0.73 -7.09 14.10
C ALA A 67 0.26 -6.88 15.27
N ALA A 68 0.11 -7.59 16.39
CA ALA A 68 0.91 -7.36 17.60
C ALA A 68 2.42 -7.43 17.35
N ARG A 69 2.88 -8.36 16.51
CA ARG A 69 4.30 -8.60 16.17
C ARG A 69 4.90 -7.66 15.12
N TRP A 70 4.10 -6.72 14.61
CA TRP A 70 4.46 -5.82 13.51
C TRP A 70 4.62 -4.39 13.98
N ASP A 71 5.48 -3.65 13.31
CA ASP A 71 5.75 -2.25 13.65
C ASP A 71 4.79 -1.32 12.91
N VAL A 72 4.46 -1.64 11.65
CA VAL A 72 3.56 -0.88 10.78
C VAL A 72 2.60 -1.81 10.06
N VAL A 73 1.34 -1.37 9.93
CA VAL A 73 0.30 -2.05 9.16
C VAL A 73 -0.08 -1.21 7.94
N LEU A 74 -0.17 -1.83 6.77
CA LEU A 74 -0.65 -1.20 5.53
C LEU A 74 -2.00 -1.85 5.20
N LEU A 75 -3.07 -1.06 5.17
CA LEU A 75 -4.37 -1.53 4.71
C LEU A 75 -4.61 -1.05 3.28
N ASP A 76 -4.65 -1.98 2.34
CA ASP A 76 -5.12 -1.74 0.98
C ASP A 76 -6.54 -2.25 0.85
N TRP A 77 -7.48 -1.32 0.69
CA TRP A 77 -8.91 -1.63 0.60
C TRP A 77 -9.50 -0.86 -0.59
N PRO A 78 -9.69 -1.53 -1.74
CA PRO A 78 -10.31 -0.88 -2.89
C PRO A 78 -11.79 -0.59 -2.57
N GLN A 79 -12.34 0.43 -3.24
CA GLN A 79 -13.77 0.78 -3.14
C GLN A 79 -14.72 -0.38 -3.50
N ALA A 80 -14.21 -1.36 -4.25
CA ALA A 80 -14.92 -2.35 -5.05
C ALA A 80 -15.79 -1.72 -6.15
N GLN A 81 -15.63 -2.25 -7.36
CA GLN A 81 -16.59 -2.13 -8.46
C GLN A 81 -17.73 -3.10 -8.10
N GLU A 82 -18.76 -2.67 -7.35
CA GLU A 82 -19.99 -3.45 -7.42
C GLU A 82 -20.43 -3.42 -8.89
N PRO A 83 -20.62 -4.58 -9.57
CA PRO A 83 -21.23 -4.55 -10.88
C PRO A 83 -22.61 -3.95 -10.69
N VAL A 84 -22.82 -2.75 -11.25
CA VAL A 84 -24.17 -2.24 -11.44
C VAL A 84 -24.86 -3.27 -12.31
N ILE A 85 -25.77 -4.07 -11.72
CA ILE A 85 -26.57 -5.00 -12.50
C ILE A 85 -27.55 -4.13 -13.29
N VAL A 86 -27.18 -3.82 -14.53
CA VAL A 86 -28.07 -3.18 -15.50
C VAL A 86 -28.88 -4.30 -16.13
N VAL A 87 -30.10 -4.53 -15.62
CA VAL A 87 -31.09 -5.35 -16.32
C VAL A 87 -31.76 -4.45 -17.38
N PRO A 88 -31.68 -4.78 -18.69
CA PRO A 88 -32.33 -4.00 -19.73
C PRO A 88 -33.83 -3.85 -19.46
N GLY A 89 -34.33 -2.62 -19.41
CA GLY A 89 -35.74 -2.32 -19.12
C GLY A 89 -36.07 -2.03 -17.65
N ASN A 90 -35.11 -2.17 -16.72
CA ASN A 90 -35.27 -1.81 -15.31
C ASN A 90 -34.37 -0.63 -14.93
N THR A 91 -34.80 0.17 -13.94
CA THR A 91 -33.94 1.15 -13.28
C THR A 91 -32.75 0.41 -12.64
N PRO A 92 -31.50 0.88 -12.82
CA PRO A 92 -30.34 0.28 -12.15
C PRO A 92 -30.60 0.17 -10.65
N GLN A 93 -30.69 -1.05 -10.12
CA GLN A 93 -30.68 -1.26 -8.67
C GLN A 93 -29.24 -1.08 -8.20
N ILE A 94 -28.93 0.11 -7.68
CA ILE A 94 -27.74 0.28 -6.84
C ILE A 94 -28.00 -0.58 -5.59
N PRO A 95 -27.23 -1.63 -5.34
CA PRO A 95 -27.39 -2.41 -4.11
C PRO A 95 -27.32 -1.47 -2.92
N ALA A 96 -28.17 -1.69 -1.92
CA ALA A 96 -28.08 -0.92 -0.69
C ALA A 96 -26.64 -1.05 -0.16
N ARG A 97 -25.93 0.08 -0.04
CA ARG A 97 -24.51 0.13 0.32
C ARG A 97 -24.31 -0.63 1.62
N ARG A 98 -23.75 -1.83 1.55
CA ARG A 98 -23.47 -2.63 2.74
C ARG A 98 -22.19 -2.10 3.35
N ILE A 99 -22.29 -1.56 4.57
CA ILE A 99 -21.12 -1.17 5.35
C ILE A 99 -20.40 -2.46 5.75
N GLU A 100 -19.28 -2.74 5.09
CA GLU A 100 -18.38 -3.84 5.46
C GLU A 100 -17.72 -3.54 6.82
N PRO A 101 -17.60 -4.52 7.73
CA PRO A 101 -16.86 -4.32 8.96
C PRO A 101 -15.40 -3.98 8.64
N ALA A 102 -14.82 -3.07 9.43
CA ALA A 102 -13.42 -2.70 9.29
C ALA A 102 -12.52 -3.95 9.48
N PRO A 103 -11.63 -4.30 8.53
CA PRO A 103 -10.69 -5.41 8.69
C PRO A 103 -9.81 -5.25 9.94
N LEU A 104 -9.56 -4.00 10.34
CA LEU A 104 -8.75 -3.67 11.52
C LEU A 104 -9.48 -3.85 12.86
N GLY A 105 -10.75 -4.30 12.84
CA GLY A 105 -11.59 -4.38 14.02
C GLY A 105 -12.06 -3.00 14.50
N SER A 106 -12.39 -2.89 15.79
CA SER A 106 -12.88 -1.63 16.36
C SER A 106 -11.77 -0.57 16.41
N ARG A 107 -12.12 0.70 16.20
CA ARG A 107 -11.18 1.82 16.31
C ARG A 107 -10.52 1.89 17.69
N ALA A 108 -11.29 1.67 18.76
CA ALA A 108 -10.80 1.77 20.13
C ALA A 108 -9.74 0.72 20.47
N SER A 109 -9.78 -0.44 19.83
CA SER A 109 -8.81 -1.52 20.04
C SER A 109 -7.55 -1.40 19.17
N TRP A 110 -7.48 -0.42 18.28
CA TRP A 110 -6.42 -0.33 17.28
C TRP A 110 -5.29 0.61 17.73
N SER A 111 -4.06 0.08 17.80
CA SER A 111 -2.90 0.80 18.36
C SER A 111 -1.69 0.89 17.44
N LYS A 112 -1.73 0.25 16.25
CA LYS A 112 -0.58 0.19 15.36
C LYS A 112 -0.55 1.40 14.41
N PRO A 113 0.63 1.98 14.14
CA PRO A 113 0.82 2.90 13.01
C PRO A 113 0.27 2.26 11.74
N THR A 114 -0.63 2.96 11.06
CA THR A 114 -1.37 2.40 9.93
C THR A 114 -1.32 3.33 8.73
N VAL A 115 -0.90 2.78 7.60
CA VAL A 115 -0.94 3.46 6.30
C VAL A 115 -2.15 2.95 5.53
N LEU A 116 -2.96 3.87 5.03
CA LEU A 116 -4.20 3.57 4.31
C LEU A 116 -3.96 3.77 2.80
N LEU A 117 -4.19 2.73 2.02
CA LEU A 117 -3.95 2.72 0.58
C LEU A 117 -5.27 2.63 -0.20
N GLY A 118 -5.36 3.40 -1.29
CA GLY A 118 -6.57 3.48 -2.10
C GLY A 118 -7.75 4.06 -1.32
N SER A 119 -8.90 3.41 -1.38
CA SER A 119 -10.14 3.86 -0.72
C SER A 119 -10.23 3.48 0.77
N ALA A 120 -9.17 2.91 1.35
CA ALA A 120 -9.16 2.44 2.73
C ALA A 120 -9.51 3.52 3.75
N GLY A 121 -9.07 4.78 3.54
CA GLY A 121 -9.43 5.90 4.39
C GLY A 121 -10.93 6.12 4.48
N LEU A 122 -11.60 6.21 3.33
CA LEU A 122 -13.04 6.39 3.23
C LEU A 122 -13.80 5.19 3.83
N LYS A 123 -13.39 3.96 3.47
CA LYS A 123 -14.06 2.75 3.96
C LYS A 123 -13.91 2.56 5.47
N LEU A 124 -12.75 2.90 6.04
CA LEU A 124 -12.58 2.89 7.50
C LEU A 124 -13.39 4.00 8.18
N ALA A 125 -13.45 5.20 7.61
CA ALA A 125 -14.25 6.29 8.16
C ALA A 125 -15.73 5.90 8.25
N GLU A 126 -16.26 5.26 7.21
CA GLU A 126 -17.62 4.72 7.19
C GLU A 126 -17.79 3.58 8.20
N ALA A 127 -16.91 2.58 8.19
CA ALA A 127 -16.99 1.42 9.08
C ALA A 127 -16.85 1.80 10.57
N TRP A 128 -16.03 2.80 10.90
CA TRP A 128 -15.85 3.34 12.25
C TRP A 128 -16.82 4.47 12.59
N ARG A 129 -17.72 4.85 11.66
CA ARG A 129 -18.72 5.91 11.84
C ARG A 129 -18.10 7.21 12.35
N ILE A 130 -16.96 7.59 11.78
CA ILE A 130 -16.29 8.83 12.15
C ILE A 130 -17.18 10.01 11.74
N GLY A 131 -17.61 10.82 12.70
CA GLY A 131 -18.41 12.02 12.45
C GLY A 131 -17.58 13.12 11.79
N GLY A 132 -18.10 13.70 10.71
CA GLY A 132 -17.46 14.75 9.91
C GLY A 132 -17.56 14.46 8.40
N GLY A 133 -17.50 15.51 7.58
CA GLY A 133 -17.38 15.34 6.13
C GLY A 133 -16.00 14.78 5.78
N CYS A 134 -15.94 13.81 4.87
CA CYS A 134 -14.70 13.37 4.25
C CYS A 134 -14.76 13.71 2.76
N GLY A 135 -13.73 14.41 2.27
CA GLY A 135 -13.60 14.92 0.92
C GLY A 135 -12.32 15.73 0.81
#